data_AF-A0A956TSG7-F1
#
_entry.id   AF-A0A956TSG7-F1
#
_cell.length_a   1.000
_cell.length_b   1.000
_cell.length_c   1.000
_cell.angle_alpha   90.00
_cell.angle_beta   90.00
_cell.angle_gamma   90.00
#
_symmetry.space_group_name_H-M   'P 1'
#
loop_
_entity.id
_entity.type
_entity.pdbx_description
1 polymer ?
#
loop_
_entity_poly.entity_id
_entity_poly.type
_entity_poly.pdbx_seq_one_letter_code
_entity_poly.pdbx_strand_id
1 'polypeptide(L)'
;PEQAEVREIPAYIIRLQDEDIVAYSRVCPKGCRYLNYIPEPRKCSHCNTQRGRDLCCCGFAVDNPVLKCPKCWSIFDLARKGQILCGRAPRPPVEFKLDLDGESIVIASLQERIW
;
A
#
# COMPACT_ATOMS: atom_id res chain seq x y z
N PRO A 1 9.76 21.83 -23.93
CA PRO A 1 8.31 22.00 -23.72
C PRO A 1 7.74 20.72 -23.11
N GLU A 2 7.56 20.79 -21.81
CA GLU A 2 7.19 19.73 -20.88
C GLU A 2 5.71 19.43 -21.04
N GLN A 3 5.37 18.55 -21.99
CA GLN A 3 4.06 17.91 -21.97
C GLN A 3 4.07 16.98 -20.75
N ALA A 4 3.51 17.46 -19.64
CA ALA A 4 3.18 16.65 -18.48
C ALA A 4 2.28 15.52 -18.98
N GLU A 5 2.88 14.36 -19.22
CA GLU A 5 2.16 13.14 -19.55
C GLU A 5 1.20 12.90 -18.39
N VAL A 6 -0.10 13.12 -18.60
CA VAL A 6 -1.13 12.80 -17.62
C VAL A 6 -1.17 11.28 -17.53
N ARG A 7 -0.44 10.72 -16.54
CA ARG A 7 -0.36 9.27 -16.34
C ARG A 7 -1.48 8.86 -15.40
N GLU A 8 -2.40 8.04 -15.90
CA GLU A 8 -3.38 7.36 -15.06
C GLU A 8 -2.68 6.26 -14.26
N ILE A 9 -2.33 6.56 -13.01
CA ILE A 9 -1.72 5.59 -12.09
C ILE A 9 -2.81 5.10 -11.14
N PRO A 10 -3.18 3.80 -11.17
CA PRO A 10 -4.17 3.28 -10.24
C PRO A 10 -3.63 3.41 -8.82
N ALA A 11 -4.43 3.99 -7.93
CA ALA A 11 -4.05 4.31 -6.56
C ALA A 11 -5.18 4.02 -5.57
N TYR A 12 -4.84 3.98 -4.29
CA TYR A 12 -5.80 4.11 -3.19
C TYR A 12 -5.45 5.35 -2.37
N ILE A 13 -6.46 6.07 -1.90
CA ILE A 13 -6.38 7.03 -0.80
C ILE A 13 -7.06 6.36 0.40
N ILE A 14 -6.37 6.28 1.52
CA ILE A 14 -6.75 5.45 2.67
C ILE A 14 -6.62 6.30 3.93
N ARG A 15 -7.67 6.29 4.76
CA ARG A 15 -7.64 6.82 6.12
C ARG A 15 -7.17 5.72 7.08
N LEU A 16 -6.13 6.01 7.83
CA LEU A 16 -5.59 5.17 8.89
C LEU A 16 -6.36 5.40 10.19
N GLN A 17 -6.17 4.51 11.17
CA GLN A 17 -6.88 4.55 12.46
C GLN A 17 -6.49 5.73 13.35
N ASP A 18 -5.32 6.32 13.12
CA ASP A 18 -4.84 7.56 13.75
C ASP A 18 -5.32 8.82 13.01
N GLU A 19 -6.29 8.67 12.10
CA GLU A 19 -6.87 9.72 11.25
C GLU A 19 -5.94 10.26 10.15
N ASP A 20 -4.72 9.74 10.03
CA ASP A 20 -3.81 10.08 8.94
C ASP A 20 -4.36 9.59 7.59
N ILE A 21 -4.23 10.41 6.56
CA ILE A 21 -4.60 10.05 5.19
C ILE A 21 -3.34 9.79 4.39
N VAL A 22 -3.25 8.59 3.82
CA VAL A 22 -2.14 8.17 2.98
C VAL A 22 -2.62 7.79 1.60
N ALA A 23 -1.77 7.97 0.59
CA ALA A 23 -2.08 7.57 -0.77
C ALA A 23 -0.96 6.75 -1.39
N TYR A 24 -1.30 5.59 -1.94
CA TYR A 24 -0.33 4.66 -2.51
C TYR A 24 -0.75 4.13 -3.87
N SER A 25 0.23 3.91 -4.74
CA SER A 25 0.03 3.22 -6.01
C SER A 25 -0.41 1.79 -5.78
N ARG A 26 -1.39 1.35 -6.56
CA ARG A 26 -1.82 -0.04 -6.63
C ARG A 26 -0.84 -0.89 -7.43
N VAL A 27 0.14 -0.33 -8.12
CA VAL A 27 1.12 -1.13 -8.85
C VAL A 27 2.10 -1.76 -7.86
N CYS A 28 2.13 -3.10 -7.80
CA CYS A 28 3.13 -3.78 -6.98
C CYS A 28 4.54 -3.36 -7.40
N PRO A 29 5.45 -3.05 -6.46
CA PRO A 29 6.83 -2.65 -6.77
C PRO A 29 7.65 -3.67 -7.56
N LYS A 30 7.24 -4.95 -7.53
CA LYS A 30 7.80 -6.03 -8.36
C LYS A 30 7.28 -6.02 -9.81
N GLY A 31 6.31 -5.18 -10.14
CA GLY A 31 5.67 -5.10 -11.46
C GLY A 31 4.75 -6.29 -11.78
N CYS A 32 4.31 -7.05 -10.78
CA CYS A 32 3.72 -8.36 -11.02
C CYS A 32 2.17 -8.40 -11.09
N ARG A 33 1.46 -7.60 -10.28
CA ARG A 33 -0.01 -7.44 -10.22
C ARG A 33 -0.37 -6.14 -9.48
N TYR A 34 -1.65 -5.76 -9.52
CA TYR A 34 -2.18 -4.74 -8.61
C TYR A 34 -2.30 -5.21 -7.17
N LEU A 35 -2.16 -4.29 -6.24
CA LEU A 35 -2.30 -4.50 -4.81
C LEU A 35 -3.78 -4.50 -4.41
N ASN A 36 -4.13 -5.45 -3.54
CA ASN A 36 -5.43 -5.56 -2.92
C ASN A 36 -5.41 -4.81 -1.59
N TYR A 37 -6.51 -4.12 -1.28
CA TYR A 37 -6.74 -3.47 0.00
C TYR A 37 -7.27 -4.48 1.01
N ILE A 38 -6.66 -4.53 2.19
CA ILE A 38 -7.07 -5.39 3.29
C ILE A 38 -7.42 -4.48 4.48
N PRO A 39 -8.71 -4.19 4.73
CA PRO A 39 -9.13 -3.23 5.75
C PRO A 39 -8.85 -3.70 7.17
N GLU A 40 -8.97 -5.00 7.41
CA GLU A 40 -8.87 -5.60 8.74
C GLU A 40 -7.89 -6.78 8.72
N PRO A 41 -6.57 -6.53 8.71
CA PRO A 41 -5.56 -7.58 8.55
C PRO A 41 -5.59 -8.67 9.64
N ARG A 42 -6.11 -8.33 10.83
CA ARG A 42 -6.33 -9.28 11.93
C ARG A 42 -7.50 -10.24 11.69
N LYS A 43 -8.52 -9.85 10.91
CA LYS A 43 -9.69 -10.68 10.60
C LYS A 43 -9.51 -11.55 9.35
N CYS A 44 -8.30 -12.09 9.15
CA CYS A 44 -8.02 -12.94 8.01
C CYS A 44 -8.65 -14.33 8.17
N SER A 45 -9.61 -14.68 7.32
CA SER A 45 -10.30 -15.98 7.30
C SER A 45 -9.42 -17.19 6.95
N HIS A 46 -8.19 -16.96 6.47
CA HIS A 46 -7.25 -18.01 6.06
C HIS A 46 -6.19 -18.38 7.11
N CYS A 47 -6.27 -17.81 8.32
CA CYS A 47 -5.28 -17.99 9.40
C CYS A 47 -5.13 -19.45 9.90
N ASN A 48 -6.14 -20.30 9.71
CA ASN A 48 -6.15 -21.68 10.21
C ASN A 48 -5.48 -22.71 9.29
N THR A 49 -4.83 -22.29 8.20
CA THR A 49 -4.12 -23.22 7.30
C THR A 49 -2.62 -23.23 7.60
N GLN A 50 -1.99 -24.40 7.53
CA GLN A 50 -0.56 -24.59 7.83
C GLN A 50 0.37 -23.78 6.89
N ARG A 51 -0.11 -23.44 5.67
CA ARG A 51 0.54 -22.51 4.73
C ARG A 51 0.26 -21.03 5.01
N GLY A 52 -0.73 -20.73 5.85
CA GLY A 52 -1.15 -19.37 6.19
C GLY A 52 -0.18 -18.66 7.13
N ARG A 53 0.52 -19.37 8.02
CA ARG A 53 1.31 -18.71 9.09
C ARG A 53 2.46 -17.84 8.58
N ASP A 54 3.12 -18.22 7.49
CA ASP A 54 4.28 -17.48 6.97
C ASP A 54 3.92 -16.34 6.00
N LEU A 55 2.64 -16.28 5.57
CA LEU A 55 2.16 -15.36 4.52
C LEU A 55 0.82 -14.66 4.88
N CYS A 56 0.35 -14.81 6.12
CA CYS A 56 -0.87 -14.20 6.62
C CYS A 56 -0.56 -12.86 7.28
N CYS A 57 -1.29 -11.82 6.87
CA CYS A 57 -1.26 -10.50 7.51
C CYS A 57 -1.52 -10.54 9.03
N CYS A 58 -2.23 -11.56 9.50
CA CYS A 58 -2.56 -11.75 10.91
C CYS A 58 -1.34 -11.95 11.83
N GLY A 59 -0.21 -12.42 11.30
CA GLY A 59 1.00 -12.66 12.08
C GLY A 59 1.80 -11.41 12.45
N PHE A 60 1.54 -10.27 11.79
CA PHE A 60 2.40 -9.08 11.90
C PHE A 60 1.92 -8.04 12.94
N ALA A 61 0.88 -8.35 13.72
CA ALA A 61 0.32 -7.47 14.74
C ALA A 61 0.07 -6.02 14.25
N VAL A 62 -0.50 -5.89 13.04
CA VAL A 62 -0.88 -4.61 12.43
C VAL A 62 -2.37 -4.37 12.61
N ASP A 63 -2.73 -3.17 13.04
CA ASP A 63 -4.13 -2.74 13.25
C ASP A 63 -4.67 -1.93 12.08
N ASN A 64 -3.79 -1.15 11.43
CA ASN A 64 -4.12 -0.37 10.25
C ASN A 64 -4.35 -1.24 9.01
N PRO A 65 -5.13 -0.75 8.03
CA PRO A 65 -5.25 -1.41 6.74
C PRO A 65 -3.90 -1.62 6.06
N VAL A 66 -3.79 -2.72 5.30
CA VAL A 66 -2.57 -3.05 4.55
C VAL A 66 -2.86 -3.22 3.07
N LEU A 67 -1.83 -3.09 2.25
CA LEU A 67 -1.88 -3.51 0.86
C LEU A 67 -1.21 -4.88 0.70
N LYS A 68 -1.82 -5.77 -0.10
CA LYS A 68 -1.30 -7.11 -0.38
C LYS A 68 -1.23 -7.40 -1.87
N CYS A 69 -0.08 -7.88 -2.34
CA CYS A 69 0.06 -8.36 -3.70
C CYS A 69 -0.40 -9.82 -3.81
N PRO A 70 -1.35 -10.18 -4.70
CA PRO A 70 -1.82 -11.55 -4.85
C PRO A 70 -0.81 -12.50 -5.55
N LYS A 71 0.22 -11.97 -6.23
CA LYS A 71 1.18 -12.79 -7.00
C LYS A 71 2.51 -13.03 -6.28
N CYS A 72 3.09 -12.00 -5.70
CA CYS A 72 4.34 -12.12 -4.96
C CYS A 72 4.16 -12.15 -3.44
N TRP A 73 2.91 -12.18 -2.98
CA TRP A 73 2.50 -12.31 -1.58
C TRP A 73 3.11 -11.25 -0.66
N SER A 74 3.50 -10.11 -1.22
CA SER A 74 4.06 -9.01 -0.43
C SER A 74 2.97 -8.25 0.28
N ILE A 75 3.20 -7.92 1.55
CA ILE A 75 2.28 -7.19 2.42
C ILE A 75 2.98 -5.91 2.86
N PHE A 76 2.28 -4.79 2.74
CA PHE A 76 2.80 -3.45 2.99
C PHE A 76 2.03 -2.79 4.12
N ASP A 77 2.74 -2.39 5.17
CA ASP A 77 2.21 -1.62 6.30
C ASP A 77 2.14 -0.13 5.93
N LEU A 78 0.93 0.40 5.83
CA LEU A 78 0.69 1.76 5.38
C LEU A 78 0.97 2.80 6.47
N ALA A 79 0.81 2.43 7.74
CA ALA A 79 1.15 3.30 8.87
C ALA A 79 2.67 3.46 9.04
N ARG A 80 3.45 2.56 8.44
CA ARG A 80 4.92 2.58 8.45
C ARG A 80 5.48 2.87 7.06
N LYS A 81 4.90 3.85 6.36
CA LYS A 81 5.38 4.34 5.05
C LYS A 81 5.54 3.23 4.00
N GLY A 82 4.58 2.30 3.97
CA GLY A 82 4.58 1.16 3.05
C GLY A 82 5.64 0.09 3.35
N GLN A 83 6.16 0.02 4.58
CA GLN A 83 7.14 -1.00 5.01
C GLN A 83 6.71 -2.40 4.56
N ILE A 84 7.64 -3.16 3.97
CA ILE A 84 7.40 -4.55 3.59
C ILE A 84 7.42 -5.41 4.84
N LEU A 85 6.28 -5.97 5.23
CA LEU A 85 6.19 -6.91 6.34
C LEU A 85 6.64 -8.31 5.91
N CYS A 86 6.31 -8.71 4.69
CA CYS A 86 6.74 -9.97 4.09
C CYS A 86 6.68 -9.93 2.56
N GLY A 87 7.23 -10.97 1.91
CA GLY A 87 7.15 -11.20 0.47
C GLY A 87 8.41 -10.83 -0.31
N ARG A 88 8.27 -10.67 -1.63
CA ARG A 88 9.39 -10.56 -2.59
C ARG A 88 9.44 -9.22 -3.33
N ALA A 89 8.63 -8.24 -2.93
CA ALA A 89 8.73 -6.89 -3.46
C ALA A 89 10.08 -6.30 -3.01
N PRO A 90 10.86 -5.68 -3.91
CA PRO A 90 12.20 -5.19 -3.57
C PRO A 90 12.18 -3.87 -2.77
N ARG A 91 11.02 -3.21 -2.68
CA ARG A 91 10.82 -1.89 -2.05
C ARG A 91 9.34 -1.65 -1.77
N PRO A 92 8.99 -0.62 -0.97
CA PRO A 92 7.61 -0.17 -0.74
C PRO A 92 6.86 0.26 -2.02
N PRO A 93 5.51 0.28 -1.99
CA PRO A 93 4.69 0.92 -3.01
C PRO A 93 5.04 2.39 -3.13
N VAL A 94 4.78 2.98 -4.30
CA VAL A 94 4.98 4.43 -4.48
C VAL A 94 3.93 5.16 -3.66
N GLU A 95 4.36 6.05 -2.78
CA GLU A 95 3.50 6.99 -2.08
C GLU A 95 3.23 8.22 -2.96
N PHE A 96 2.02 8.74 -2.86
CA PHE A 96 1.65 10.03 -3.42
C PHE A 96 1.67 11.06 -2.30
N LYS A 97 2.33 12.20 -2.53
CA LYS A 97 2.25 13.32 -1.61
C LYS A 97 0.86 13.93 -1.73
N LEU A 98 0.17 14.03 -0.61
CA LEU A 98 -1.11 14.68 -0.49
C LEU A 98 -0.91 16.11 0.00
N ASP A 99 -1.69 17.03 -0.56
CA ASP A 99 -1.88 18.37 -0.03
C ASP A 99 -3.34 18.53 0.38
N LEU A 100 -3.56 19.16 1.52
CA LEU A 100 -4.90 19.38 2.08
C LEU A 100 -5.27 20.84 1.83
N ASP A 101 -6.14 21.07 0.86
CA ASP A 101 -6.64 22.40 0.51
C ASP A 101 -8.08 22.55 1.01
N GLY A 102 -8.22 23.03 2.25
CA GLY A 102 -9.50 23.15 2.94
C GLY A 102 -10.17 21.78 3.11
N GLU A 103 -11.26 21.56 2.39
CA GLU A 103 -12.03 20.30 2.39
C GLU A 103 -11.61 19.33 1.26
N SER A 104 -10.64 19.72 0.44
CA SER A 104 -10.17 18.93 -0.71
C SER A 104 -8.84 18.25 -0.43
N ILE A 105 -8.70 17.02 -0.93
CA ILE A 105 -7.43 16.28 -0.93
C ILE A 105 -6.87 16.33 -2.34
N VAL A 106 -5.70 16.95 -2.51
CA VAL A 106 -5.01 17.07 -3.78
C VAL A 106 -3.82 16.12 -3.82
N ILE A 107 -3.68 15.35 -4.90
CA ILE A 107 -2.45 14.58 -5.16
C ILE A 107 -1.44 15.55 -5.77
N ALA A 108 -0.53 16.05 -4.95
CA ALA A 108 0.42 17.08 -5.35
C ALA A 108 1.57 16.52 -6.21
N SER A 109 2.04 15.32 -5.91
CA SER A 109 3.10 14.65 -6.69
C SER A 109 3.22 13.17 -6.38
N LEU A 110 3.89 12.45 -7.28
CA LEU A 110 4.48 11.15 -6.93
C LEU A 110 5.72 11.39 -6.08
N GLN A 111 5.90 10.62 -5.00
CA GLN A 111 7.14 10.70 -4.23
C GLN A 111 8.33 10.36 -5.15
N GLU A 112 9.24 11.34 -5.30
CA GLU A 112 10.47 11.17 -6.08
C GLU A 112 11.30 10.02 -5.51
N ARG A 113 11.76 9.14 -6.40
CA ARG A 113 12.67 8.06 -6.02
C ARG A 113 14.09 8.59 -6.14
N ILE A 114 14.77 8.70 -5.00
CA ILE A 114 16.23 8.79 -4.98
C ILE A 114 16.72 7.34 -5.20
N TRP A 115 17.35 7.10 -6.34
CA TRP A 115 17.90 5.80 -6.74
C TRP A 115 19.29 5.58 -6.16
#